data_AF-A0A3N5X9Z4-F1
#
_entry.id   AF-A0A3N5X9Z4-F1
#
_cell.length_a   1.000
_cell.length_b   1.000
_cell.length_c   1.000
_cell.angle_alpha   90.00
_cell.angle_beta   90.00
_cell.angle_gamma   90.00
#
_symmetry.space_group_name_H-M   'P 1'
#
loop_
_entity.id
_entity.type
_entity.pdbx_description
1 polymer ?
#
loop_
_entity_poly.entity_id
_entity_poly.type
_entity_poly.pdbx_seq_one_letter_code
_entity_poly.pdbx_strand_id
1 'polypeptide(L)'
;MVFTAAIVLIVLAQVWLVAPLLNPGFWGRSIPILLVVLLAAARQVAVGGRWGLDRKAFLPASRRALIVTLPVVVLACLFVTFSRSKPFFPSERDLAMTFGFLFVWALGQQFALQTVIFEESLKTVKNTRIAALIAAGIFAVLHLPNPFLTVTTGVGGVIWCSIYGRSPNVLPLAVSHAIGSMALMAAFSREVTGGMRVGYSYLAFWMG
;
A
#
# COMPACT_ATOMS: atom_id res chain seq x y z
N MET A 1 14.94 8.88 11.93
CA MET A 1 13.82 8.56 11.03
C MET A 1 12.70 9.58 11.24
N VAL A 2 12.98 10.87 10.96
CA VAL A 2 12.07 11.97 11.36
C VAL A 2 10.86 12.02 10.44
N PHE A 3 11.06 11.86 9.13
CA PHE A 3 9.96 11.87 8.16
C PHE A 3 9.08 10.62 8.31
N THR A 4 9.67 9.46 8.59
CA THR A 4 8.90 8.25 8.91
C THR A 4 8.00 8.48 10.12
N ALA A 5 8.54 9.04 11.22
CA ALA A 5 7.75 9.30 12.41
C ALA A 5 6.59 10.27 12.11
N ALA A 6 6.84 11.35 11.36
CA ALA A 6 5.80 12.31 10.96
C ALA A 6 4.69 11.66 10.11
N ILE A 7 5.07 10.85 9.11
CA ILE A 7 4.10 10.11 8.27
C ILE A 7 3.27 9.14 9.12
N VAL A 8 3.91 8.37 10.00
CA VAL A 8 3.23 7.43 10.90
C VAL A 8 2.24 8.17 11.79
N LEU A 9 2.64 9.29 12.39
CA LEU A 9 1.76 10.10 13.26
C LEU A 9 0.56 10.65 12.48
N ILE A 10 0.75 11.16 11.27
CA ILE A 10 -0.34 11.66 10.42
C ILE A 10 -1.33 10.54 10.09
N VAL A 11 -0.83 9.37 9.69
CA VAL A 11 -1.68 8.22 9.36
C VAL A 11 -2.44 7.74 10.60
N LEU A 12 -1.77 7.57 11.73
CA LEU A 12 -2.40 7.14 12.98
C LEU A 12 -3.45 8.15 13.46
N ALA A 13 -3.13 9.45 13.46
CA ALA A 13 -4.07 10.50 13.80
C ALA A 13 -5.30 10.47 12.88
N GLN A 14 -5.12 10.25 11.58
CA GLN A 14 -6.24 10.12 10.67
C GLN A 14 -7.14 8.93 11.02
N VAL A 15 -6.55 7.73 11.10
CA VAL A 15 -7.35 6.49 11.16
C VAL A 15 -7.94 6.22 12.54
N TRP A 16 -7.38 6.80 13.60
CA TRP A 16 -7.82 6.60 14.99
C TRP A 16 -8.50 7.82 15.62
N LEU A 17 -8.27 9.04 15.15
CA LEU A 17 -8.83 10.25 15.76
C LEU A 17 -9.73 11.00 14.77
N VAL A 18 -9.19 11.46 13.65
CA VAL A 18 -9.93 12.34 12.72
C VAL A 18 -11.11 11.62 12.07
N ALA A 19 -10.89 10.42 11.53
CA ALA A 19 -11.94 9.65 10.89
C ALA A 19 -13.13 9.33 11.83
N PRO A 20 -12.92 8.83 13.06
CA PRO A 20 -14.03 8.59 14.00
C PRO A 20 -14.68 9.88 14.53
N LEU A 21 -13.88 10.88 14.90
CA LEU A 21 -14.41 12.05 15.63
C LEU A 21 -15.11 13.05 14.71
N LEU A 22 -14.59 13.25 13.50
CA LEU A 22 -15.08 14.29 12.59
C LEU A 22 -15.91 13.72 11.44
N ASN A 23 -15.91 12.39 11.25
CA ASN A 23 -16.49 11.69 10.11
C ASN A 23 -16.37 12.49 8.79
N PRO A 24 -15.14 12.89 8.39
CA PRO A 24 -14.99 13.75 7.24
C PRO A 24 -15.49 13.02 5.99
N GLY A 25 -16.13 13.76 5.10
CA GLY A 25 -16.47 13.27 3.76
C GLY A 25 -15.22 12.87 2.96
N PHE A 26 -15.42 12.38 1.74
CA PHE A 26 -14.35 11.87 0.87
C PHE A 26 -13.11 12.79 0.82
N TRP A 27 -13.32 14.09 0.61
CA TRP A 27 -12.23 15.07 0.52
C TRP A 27 -11.41 15.17 1.80
N GLY A 28 -12.04 15.18 2.98
CA GLY A 28 -11.33 15.25 4.25
C GLY A 28 -10.56 13.98 4.58
N ARG A 29 -11.01 12.82 4.07
CA ARG A 29 -10.25 11.55 4.18
C ARG A 29 -9.03 11.50 3.26
N SER A 30 -8.98 12.35 2.24
CA SER A 30 -7.86 12.43 1.28
C SER A 30 -6.75 13.40 1.70
N ILE A 31 -7.02 14.33 2.63
CA ILE A 31 -6.03 15.31 3.12
C ILE A 31 -4.74 14.67 3.65
N PRO A 32 -4.77 13.63 4.51
CA PRO A 32 -3.56 13.01 5.04
C PRO A 32 -2.68 12.39 3.95
N ILE A 33 -3.27 11.94 2.85
CA ILE A 33 -2.53 11.39 1.71
C ILE A 33 -1.73 12.50 1.05
N LEU A 34 -2.38 13.65 0.81
CA LEU A 34 -1.69 14.82 0.28
C LEU A 34 -0.56 15.24 1.23
N LEU A 35 -0.80 15.28 2.54
CA LEU A 35 0.23 15.59 3.52
C LEU A 35 1.39 14.59 3.50
N VAL A 36 1.10 13.28 3.43
CA VAL A 36 2.12 12.23 3.35
C VAL A 36 2.93 12.33 2.06
N VAL A 37 2.29 12.58 0.91
CA VAL A 37 2.97 12.77 -0.39
C VAL A 37 3.82 14.03 -0.37
N LEU A 38 3.30 15.14 0.16
CA LEU A 38 4.04 16.39 0.31
C LEU A 38 5.24 16.23 1.24
N LEU A 39 5.09 15.55 2.38
CA LEU A 39 6.21 15.25 3.28
C LEU A 39 7.24 14.34 2.65
N ALA A 40 6.79 13.32 1.90
CA ALA A 40 7.69 12.44 1.17
C ALA A 40 8.48 13.20 0.09
N ALA A 41 7.83 14.10 -0.65
CA ALA A 41 8.48 14.98 -1.63
C ALA A 41 9.44 15.99 -0.95
N ALA A 42 9.00 16.62 0.14
CA ALA A 42 9.81 17.56 0.93
C ALA A 42 11.09 16.88 1.45
N ARG A 43 11.00 15.62 1.90
CA ARG A 43 12.18 14.83 2.25
C ARG A 43 13.12 14.66 1.06
N GLN A 44 12.61 14.30 -0.12
CA GLN A 44 13.47 14.10 -1.29
C GLN A 44 14.25 15.37 -1.63
N VAL A 45 13.58 16.53 -1.54
CA VAL A 45 14.22 17.85 -1.73
C VAL A 45 15.25 18.14 -0.63
N ALA A 46 14.90 17.94 0.64
CA ALA A 46 15.74 18.31 1.77
C ALA A 46 17.00 17.44 1.95
N VAL A 47 16.91 16.14 1.62
CA VAL A 47 17.95 15.14 1.91
C VAL A 47 18.66 14.65 0.64
N GLY A 48 18.23 15.09 -0.55
CA GLY A 48 18.80 14.63 -1.83
C GLY A 48 18.54 13.15 -2.10
N GLY A 49 17.35 12.66 -1.73
CA GLY A 49 17.00 11.24 -1.81
C GLY A 49 16.59 10.78 -3.22
N ARG A 50 16.46 9.45 -3.38
CA ARG A 50 15.93 8.86 -4.60
C ARG A 50 14.41 9.06 -4.66
N TRP A 51 13.95 9.80 -5.67
CA TRP A 51 12.53 9.94 -6.03
C TRP A 51 11.85 8.62 -6.43
N GLY A 52 12.62 7.52 -6.55
CA GLY A 52 12.07 6.23 -6.94
C GLY A 52 11.53 6.22 -8.36
N LEU A 53 12.12 6.99 -9.27
CA LEU A 53 11.71 7.10 -10.67
C LEU A 53 12.89 6.83 -11.63
N ASP A 54 13.84 5.99 -11.21
CA ASP A 54 14.98 5.66 -12.06
C ASP A 54 14.49 4.95 -13.34
N ARG A 55 14.75 5.58 -14.49
CA ARG A 55 14.36 5.09 -15.81
C ARG A 55 15.02 3.75 -16.14
N LYS A 56 16.29 3.55 -15.75
CA LYS A 56 17.01 2.28 -15.98
C LYS A 56 16.44 1.16 -15.11
N ALA A 57 15.86 1.51 -13.97
CA ALA A 57 15.23 0.58 -13.04
C ALA A 57 13.79 0.20 -13.44
N PHE A 58 13.13 0.94 -14.34
CA PHE A 58 11.73 0.70 -14.70
C PHE A 58 11.48 -0.73 -15.19
N LEU A 59 12.17 -1.15 -16.25
CA LEU A 59 11.94 -2.48 -16.83
C LEU A 59 12.33 -3.63 -15.87
N PRO A 60 13.47 -3.60 -15.16
CA PRO A 60 13.78 -4.59 -14.14
C PRO A 60 12.78 -4.63 -12.97
N ALA A 61 12.25 -3.48 -12.55
CA ALA A 61 11.21 -3.41 -11.53
C ALA A 61 9.89 -4.01 -12.05
N SER A 62 9.46 -3.67 -13.26
CA SER A 62 8.27 -4.22 -13.91
C SER A 62 8.31 -5.73 -14.04
N ARG A 63 9.44 -6.30 -14.47
CA ARG A 63 9.59 -7.76 -14.57
C ARG A 63 9.45 -8.45 -13.22
N ARG A 64 10.12 -7.93 -12.17
CA ARG A 64 10.02 -8.51 -10.83
C ARG A 64 8.64 -8.34 -10.22
N ALA A 65 8.03 -7.18 -10.42
CA ALA A 65 6.66 -6.90 -10.01
C ALA A 65 5.67 -7.85 -10.70
N LEU A 66 5.82 -8.11 -12.00
CA LEU A 66 5.01 -9.07 -12.75
C LEU A 66 5.16 -10.50 -12.22
N ILE A 67 6.40 -10.96 -11.98
CA ILE A 67 6.67 -12.31 -11.45
C ILE A 67 5.95 -12.54 -10.11
N VAL A 68 5.83 -11.50 -9.27
CA VAL A 68 5.13 -11.59 -7.98
C VAL A 68 3.62 -11.45 -8.15
N THR A 69 3.16 -10.55 -9.02
CA THR A 69 1.74 -10.21 -9.14
C THR A 69 0.97 -11.28 -9.91
N LEU A 70 1.59 -11.87 -10.94
CA LEU A 70 0.94 -12.84 -11.81
C LEU A 70 0.41 -14.07 -11.04
N PRO A 71 1.19 -14.74 -10.16
CA PRO A 71 0.66 -15.82 -9.34
C PRO A 71 -0.52 -15.41 -8.46
N VAL A 72 -0.49 -14.21 -7.87
CA VAL A 72 -1.59 -13.70 -7.02
C VAL A 72 -2.87 -13.56 -7.85
N VAL A 73 -2.77 -13.00 -9.06
CA VAL A 73 -3.91 -12.86 -9.97
C VAL A 73 -4.43 -14.22 -10.42
N VAL A 74 -3.55 -15.12 -10.82
CA VAL A 74 -3.94 -16.47 -11.25
C VAL A 74 -4.65 -17.21 -10.13
N LEU A 75 -4.10 -17.21 -8.92
CA LEU A 75 -4.71 -17.85 -7.76
C LEU A 75 -6.06 -17.22 -7.40
N ALA A 76 -6.19 -15.89 -7.47
CA ALA A 76 -7.46 -15.20 -7.28
C ALA A 76 -8.50 -15.63 -8.32
N CYS A 77 -8.14 -15.68 -9.60
CA CYS A 77 -9.05 -16.13 -10.67
C CYS A 77 -9.47 -17.59 -10.49
N LEU A 78 -8.53 -18.48 -10.14
CA LEU A 78 -8.84 -19.88 -9.86
C LEU A 78 -9.78 -19.98 -8.65
N PHE A 79 -9.49 -19.25 -7.57
CA PHE A 79 -10.33 -19.24 -6.38
C PHE A 79 -11.76 -18.79 -6.71
N VAL A 80 -11.94 -17.69 -7.46
CA VAL A 80 -13.27 -17.23 -7.89
C VAL A 80 -14.00 -18.30 -8.72
N THR A 81 -13.29 -18.93 -9.67
CA THR A 81 -13.86 -19.95 -10.56
C THR A 81 -14.34 -21.19 -9.80
N PHE A 82 -13.56 -21.66 -8.82
CA PHE A 82 -13.86 -22.90 -8.09
C PHE A 82 -14.72 -22.72 -6.83
N SER A 83 -14.67 -21.55 -6.19
CA SER A 83 -15.42 -21.29 -4.95
C SER A 83 -16.90 -20.98 -5.17
N ARG A 84 -17.35 -20.80 -6.42
CA ARG A 84 -18.69 -20.27 -6.77
C ARG A 84 -19.03 -18.94 -6.07
N SER A 85 -18.02 -18.25 -5.55
CA SER A 85 -18.18 -16.93 -4.94
C SER A 85 -18.59 -15.95 -6.02
N LYS A 86 -19.65 -15.17 -5.78
CA LYS A 86 -19.97 -14.04 -6.66
C LYS A 86 -18.91 -12.96 -6.44
N PRO A 87 -18.15 -12.57 -7.48
CA PRO A 87 -17.19 -11.49 -7.31
C PRO A 87 -17.90 -10.22 -6.83
N PHE A 88 -17.25 -9.49 -5.93
CA PHE A 88 -17.76 -8.23 -5.38
C PHE A 88 -17.68 -7.06 -6.39
N PHE A 89 -17.10 -7.27 -7.57
CA PHE A 89 -16.88 -6.21 -8.56
C PHE A 89 -18.13 -5.85 -9.38
N PRO A 90 -18.33 -4.55 -9.70
CA PRO A 90 -19.37 -4.12 -10.63
C PRO A 90 -18.82 -4.11 -12.08
N SER A 91 -19.61 -3.65 -13.04
CA SER A 91 -19.43 -3.78 -14.51
C SER A 91 -18.04 -3.41 -15.06
N GLU A 92 -17.75 -3.71 -16.34
CA GLU A 92 -16.46 -3.39 -16.98
C GLU A 92 -16.04 -1.91 -16.86
N ARG A 93 -17.00 -0.97 -16.90
CA ARG A 93 -16.75 0.47 -16.69
C ARG A 93 -16.24 0.76 -15.28
N ASP A 94 -16.66 -0.03 -14.30
CA ASP A 94 -16.25 0.10 -12.92
C ASP A 94 -14.85 -0.45 -12.67
N LEU A 95 -14.35 -1.40 -13.49
CA LEU A 95 -13.00 -1.94 -13.37
C LEU A 95 -11.92 -0.89 -13.64
N ALA A 96 -12.04 -0.13 -14.74
CA ALA A 96 -11.05 0.89 -15.09
C ALA A 96 -11.04 2.03 -14.08
N MET A 97 -12.21 2.47 -13.61
CA MET A 97 -12.33 3.50 -12.57
C MET A 97 -11.77 3.00 -11.23
N THR A 98 -12.08 1.76 -10.85
CA THR A 98 -11.56 1.15 -9.63
C THR A 98 -10.04 1.00 -9.69
N PHE A 99 -9.50 0.54 -10.82
CA PHE A 99 -8.06 0.47 -11.04
C PHE A 99 -7.42 1.85 -10.92
N GLY A 100 -7.96 2.87 -11.59
CA GLY A 100 -7.43 4.24 -11.53
C GLY A 100 -7.39 4.78 -10.10
N PHE A 101 -8.47 4.59 -9.34
CA PHE A 101 -8.53 4.97 -7.93
C PHE A 101 -7.49 4.20 -7.09
N LEU A 102 -7.44 2.88 -7.21
CA LEU A 102 -6.50 2.03 -6.49
C LEU A 102 -5.04 2.32 -6.88
N PHE A 103 -4.78 2.66 -8.13
CA PHE A 103 -3.45 3.01 -8.61
C PHE A 103 -2.96 4.31 -7.98
N VAL A 104 -3.78 5.37 -7.94
CA VAL A 104 -3.42 6.63 -7.27
C VAL A 104 -3.17 6.37 -5.78
N TRP A 105 -4.03 5.58 -5.14
CA TRP A 105 -3.91 5.22 -3.74
C TRP A 105 -2.63 4.40 -3.46
N ALA A 106 -2.38 3.39 -4.28
CA ALA A 106 -1.19 2.55 -4.20
C ALA A 106 0.08 3.35 -4.46
N LEU A 107 0.06 4.28 -5.42
CA LEU A 107 1.21 5.11 -5.76
C LEU A 107 1.63 5.99 -4.59
N GLY A 108 0.69 6.65 -3.92
CA GLY A 108 0.99 7.45 -2.72
C GLY A 108 1.62 6.62 -1.60
N GLN A 109 1.06 5.43 -1.33
CA GLN A 109 1.59 4.52 -0.33
C GLN A 109 2.98 3.97 -0.69
N GLN A 110 3.18 3.52 -1.92
CA GLN A 110 4.48 3.01 -2.40
C GLN A 110 5.52 4.14 -2.48
N PHE A 111 5.10 5.37 -2.76
CA PHE A 111 6.02 6.50 -2.70
C PHE A 111 6.51 6.74 -1.26
N ALA A 112 5.62 6.77 -0.27
CA ALA A 112 5.98 6.94 1.13
C ALA A 112 6.80 5.75 1.68
N LEU A 113 6.33 4.52 1.46
CA LEU A 113 6.97 3.31 1.96
C LEU A 113 8.41 3.18 1.45
N GLN A 114 8.63 3.28 0.14
CA GLN A 114 9.95 3.05 -0.44
C GLN A 114 10.86 4.26 -0.32
N THR A 115 10.38 5.47 -0.67
CA THR A 115 11.27 6.63 -0.79
C THR A 115 11.55 7.30 0.56
N VAL A 116 10.73 7.04 1.58
CA VAL A 116 10.90 7.57 2.94
C VAL A 116 11.25 6.47 3.92
N ILE A 117 10.30 5.57 4.19
CA ILE A 117 10.39 4.63 5.32
C ILE A 117 11.55 3.65 5.10
N PHE A 118 11.63 3.04 3.92
CA PHE A 118 12.70 2.12 3.56
C PHE A 118 14.06 2.82 3.47
N GLU A 119 14.15 3.97 2.81
CA GLU A 119 15.43 4.71 2.70
C GLU A 119 15.95 5.21 4.06
N GLU A 120 15.08 5.69 4.96
CA GLU A 120 15.48 6.04 6.34
C GLU A 120 15.88 4.81 7.16
N SER A 121 15.17 3.69 6.98
CA SER A 121 15.54 2.41 7.62
C SER A 121 16.89 1.92 7.13
N LEU A 122 17.14 1.99 5.81
CA LEU A 122 18.40 1.60 5.19
C LEU A 122 19.56 2.46 5.66
N LYS A 123 19.37 3.77 5.77
CA LYS A 123 20.36 4.68 6.34
C LYS A 123 20.71 4.32 7.79
N THR A 124 19.73 3.85 8.56
CA THR A 124 19.89 3.50 9.99
C THR A 124 20.63 2.18 10.18
N VAL A 125 20.20 1.13 9.48
CA VAL A 125 20.70 -0.24 9.72
C VAL A 125 21.76 -0.71 8.71
N LYS A 126 21.98 0.04 7.62
CA LYS A 126 22.94 -0.24 6.54
C LYS A 126 22.82 -1.65 5.94
N ASN A 127 21.64 -2.26 6.05
CA ASN A 127 21.35 -3.60 5.55
C ASN A 127 19.99 -3.60 4.83
N THR A 128 20.00 -3.89 3.53
CA THR A 128 18.81 -3.85 2.68
C THR A 128 17.70 -4.79 3.14
N ARG A 129 18.03 -5.99 3.63
CA ARG A 129 17.03 -6.97 4.07
C ARG A 129 16.37 -6.52 5.37
N ILE A 130 17.16 -6.09 6.34
CA ILE A 130 16.66 -5.60 7.63
C ILE A 130 15.84 -4.32 7.41
N ALA A 131 16.31 -3.40 6.56
CA ALA A 131 15.57 -2.20 6.21
C ALA A 131 14.21 -2.50 5.57
N ALA A 132 14.15 -3.51 4.68
CA ALA A 132 12.89 -3.95 4.09
C ALA A 132 11.93 -4.52 5.13
N LEU A 133 12.43 -5.32 6.09
CA LEU A 133 11.63 -5.87 7.19
C LEU A 133 11.09 -4.76 8.11
N ILE A 134 11.91 -3.78 8.48
CA ILE A 134 11.49 -2.64 9.31
C ILE A 134 10.41 -1.84 8.58
N ALA A 135 10.64 -1.47 7.32
CA ALA A 135 9.70 -0.68 6.54
C ALA A 135 8.37 -1.42 6.33
N ALA A 136 8.43 -2.71 6.01
CA ALA A 136 7.24 -3.55 5.88
C ALA A 136 6.51 -3.75 7.20
N GLY A 137 7.22 -3.88 8.33
CA GLY A 137 6.63 -3.99 9.65
C GLY A 137 5.87 -2.72 10.05
N ILE A 138 6.46 -1.54 9.82
CA ILE A 138 5.79 -0.25 10.03
C ILE A 138 4.53 -0.17 9.15
N PHE A 139 4.66 -0.53 7.87
CA PHE A 139 3.53 -0.54 6.93
C PHE A 139 2.41 -1.48 7.39
N ALA A 140 2.73 -2.70 7.82
CA ALA A 140 1.77 -3.66 8.35
C ALA A 140 1.04 -3.13 9.60
N VAL A 141 1.78 -2.55 10.55
CA VAL A 141 1.21 -1.99 11.79
C VAL A 141 0.22 -0.86 11.50
N LEU A 142 0.46 -0.04 10.48
CA LEU A 142 -0.48 1.01 10.07
C LEU A 142 -1.81 0.46 9.54
N HIS A 143 -1.89 -0.85 9.23
CA HIS A 143 -3.12 -1.52 8.78
C HIS A 143 -3.86 -2.24 9.91
N LEU A 144 -3.37 -2.19 11.14
CA LEU A 144 -4.11 -2.67 12.29
C LEU A 144 -5.44 -1.92 12.47
N PRO A 145 -6.46 -2.55 13.07
CA PRO A 145 -6.46 -3.91 13.63
C PRO A 145 -6.90 -4.99 12.62
N ASN A 146 -6.90 -4.71 11.31
CA ASN A 146 -7.34 -5.66 10.29
C ASN A 146 -6.27 -6.74 10.06
N PRO A 147 -6.47 -8.01 10.47
CA PRO A 147 -5.43 -9.04 10.36
C PRO A 147 -5.14 -9.41 8.91
N PHE A 148 -6.16 -9.46 8.06
CA PHE A 148 -6.01 -9.74 6.63
C PHE A 148 -5.12 -8.69 5.95
N LEU A 149 -5.41 -7.41 6.17
CA LEU A 149 -4.59 -6.33 5.63
C LEU A 149 -3.19 -6.30 6.27
N THR A 150 -3.08 -6.49 7.59
CA THR A 150 -1.78 -6.48 8.28
C THR A 150 -0.83 -7.52 7.70
N VAL A 151 -1.31 -8.76 7.48
CA VAL A 151 -0.50 -9.84 6.89
C VAL A 151 -0.18 -9.56 5.43
N THR A 152 -1.18 -9.22 4.62
CA THR A 152 -0.98 -9.01 3.17
C THR A 152 -0.08 -7.82 2.87
N THR A 153 -0.22 -6.72 3.62
CA THR A 153 0.61 -5.53 3.49
C THR A 153 2.01 -5.74 4.05
N GLY A 154 2.18 -6.53 5.11
CA GLY A 154 3.50 -6.95 5.60
C GLY A 154 4.26 -7.76 4.56
N VAL A 155 3.64 -8.81 4.01
CA VAL A 155 4.25 -9.65 2.96
C VAL A 155 4.54 -8.81 1.71
N GLY A 156 3.55 -8.04 1.23
CA GLY A 156 3.71 -7.15 0.09
C GLY A 156 4.82 -6.12 0.31
N GLY A 157 4.87 -5.51 1.49
CA GLY A 157 5.89 -4.54 1.89
C GLY A 157 7.30 -5.12 1.82
N VAL A 158 7.52 -6.34 2.33
CA VAL A 158 8.84 -7.00 2.24
C VAL A 158 9.23 -7.21 0.78
N ILE A 159 8.30 -7.69 -0.04
CA ILE A 159 8.54 -7.98 -1.45
C ILE A 159 8.82 -6.69 -2.23
N TRP A 160 7.96 -5.68 -2.13
CA TRP A 160 8.10 -4.44 -2.88
C TRP A 160 9.33 -3.62 -2.43
N CYS A 161 9.64 -3.56 -1.14
CA CYS A 161 10.89 -2.95 -0.66
C CYS A 161 12.12 -3.71 -1.17
N SER A 162 12.05 -5.04 -1.23
CA SER A 162 13.13 -5.87 -1.79
C SER A 162 13.33 -5.65 -3.29
N ILE A 163 12.25 -5.47 -4.05
CA ILE A 163 12.33 -5.13 -5.48
C ILE A 163 12.92 -3.73 -5.64
N TYR A 164 12.39 -2.75 -4.90
CA TYR A 164 12.83 -1.36 -4.94
C TYR A 164 14.32 -1.21 -4.61
N GLY A 165 14.81 -1.88 -3.57
CA GLY A 165 16.23 -1.83 -3.19
C GLY A 165 17.18 -2.31 -4.29
N ARG A 166 16.70 -3.12 -5.25
CA ARG A 166 17.47 -3.57 -6.42
C ARG A 166 17.20 -2.74 -7.67
N SER A 167 16.01 -2.15 -7.77
CA SER A 167 15.54 -1.42 -8.94
C SER A 167 14.60 -0.31 -8.46
N PRO A 168 15.14 0.88 -8.13
CA PRO A 168 14.42 1.95 -7.44
C PRO A 168 13.45 2.67 -8.38
N ASN A 169 12.35 2.00 -8.71
CA ASN A 169 11.24 2.54 -9.46
C ASN A 169 9.90 2.17 -8.79
N VAL A 170 9.13 3.16 -8.33
CA VAL A 170 7.88 2.95 -7.61
C VAL A 170 6.69 2.72 -8.53
N LEU A 171 6.73 3.15 -9.79
CA LEU A 171 5.58 3.04 -10.70
C LEU A 171 5.15 1.59 -10.93
N PRO A 172 6.06 0.64 -11.26
CA PRO A 172 5.66 -0.76 -11.41
C PRO A 172 5.17 -1.39 -10.12
N LEU A 173 5.66 -0.94 -8.96
CA LEU A 173 5.23 -1.41 -7.65
C LEU A 173 3.83 -0.91 -7.31
N ALA A 174 3.50 0.33 -7.67
CA ALA A 174 2.16 0.89 -7.55
C ALA A 174 1.14 0.15 -8.44
N VAL A 175 1.52 -0.17 -9.68
CA VAL A 175 0.67 -1.00 -10.57
C VAL A 175 0.47 -2.40 -9.96
N SER A 176 1.56 -3.04 -9.51
CA SER A 176 1.50 -4.36 -8.84
C SER A 176 0.60 -4.34 -7.61
N HIS A 177 0.72 -3.31 -6.78
CA HIS A 177 -0.12 -3.14 -5.60
C HIS A 177 -1.59 -2.95 -5.99
N ALA A 178 -1.92 -2.06 -6.93
CA ALA A 178 -3.29 -1.83 -7.36
C ALA A 178 -3.95 -3.09 -7.95
N ILE A 179 -3.25 -3.83 -8.81
CA ILE A 179 -3.72 -5.10 -9.36
C ILE A 179 -3.90 -6.14 -8.25
N GLY A 180 -2.93 -6.23 -7.33
CA GLY A 180 -3.03 -7.12 -6.17
C GLY A 180 -4.25 -6.81 -5.30
N SER A 181 -4.51 -5.53 -5.01
CA SER A 181 -5.70 -5.09 -4.29
C SER A 181 -6.98 -5.50 -5.02
N MET A 182 -7.05 -5.30 -6.34
CA MET A 182 -8.20 -5.75 -7.12
C MET A 182 -8.39 -7.27 -7.07
N ALA A 183 -7.31 -8.04 -7.24
CA ALA A 183 -7.36 -9.50 -7.18
C ALA A 183 -7.88 -10.00 -5.82
N LEU A 184 -7.39 -9.41 -4.72
CA LEU A 184 -7.86 -9.76 -3.37
C LEU A 184 -9.33 -9.36 -3.14
N MET A 185 -9.74 -8.18 -3.59
CA MET A 185 -11.15 -7.74 -3.52
C MET A 185 -12.08 -8.61 -4.37
N ALA A 186 -11.58 -9.21 -5.45
CA ALA A 186 -12.37 -10.07 -6.34
C ALA A 186 -12.53 -11.47 -5.73
N ALA A 187 -11.46 -11.98 -5.13
CA ALA A 187 -11.40 -13.33 -4.60
C ALA A 187 -12.05 -13.46 -3.22
N PHE A 188 -11.93 -12.47 -2.34
CA PHE A 188 -12.34 -12.60 -0.95
C PHE A 188 -13.57 -11.75 -0.61
N SER A 189 -14.42 -12.27 0.28
CA SER A 189 -15.60 -11.55 0.74
C SER A 189 -15.23 -10.34 1.62
N ARG A 190 -16.22 -9.48 1.87
CA ARG A 190 -16.03 -8.28 2.69
C ARG A 190 -15.72 -8.64 4.15
N GLU A 191 -16.27 -9.75 4.64
CA GLU A 191 -16.04 -10.27 5.99
C GLU A 191 -14.58 -10.73 6.14
N VAL A 192 -14.04 -11.44 5.14
CA VAL A 192 -12.64 -11.88 5.17
C VAL A 192 -11.68 -10.70 5.10
N THR A 193 -11.96 -9.73 4.21
CA THR A 193 -11.07 -8.59 3.98
C THR A 193 -11.24 -7.46 5.02
N GLY A 194 -12.23 -7.55 5.92
CA GLY A 194 -12.70 -6.41 6.72
C GLY A 194 -13.18 -5.24 5.86
N GLY A 195 -13.56 -5.54 4.61
CA GLY A 195 -13.84 -4.61 3.53
C GLY A 195 -12.76 -3.57 3.31
N MET A 196 -11.50 -3.99 3.43
CA MET A 196 -10.30 -3.17 3.23
C MET A 196 -10.20 -1.96 4.19
N ARG A 197 -10.80 -2.06 5.38
CA ARG A 197 -10.78 -1.01 6.42
C ARG A 197 -9.61 -1.18 7.37
N VAL A 198 -9.17 -0.08 7.95
CA VAL A 198 -8.12 0.01 8.97
C VAL A 198 -8.57 0.92 10.12
N GLY A 199 -7.86 0.88 11.25
CA GLY A 199 -8.14 1.71 12.41
C GLY A 199 -9.56 1.55 12.95
N TYR A 200 -10.15 2.66 13.41
CA TYR A 200 -11.51 2.65 13.96
C TYR A 200 -12.56 2.16 12.96
N SER A 201 -12.39 2.48 11.67
CA SER A 201 -13.33 2.06 10.63
C SER A 201 -13.47 0.54 10.55
N TYR A 202 -12.39 -0.22 10.81
CA TYR A 202 -12.47 -1.68 10.88
C TYR A 202 -13.24 -2.16 12.10
N LEU A 203 -13.00 -1.56 13.27
CA LEU A 203 -13.73 -1.92 14.49
C LEU A 203 -15.23 -1.65 14.33
N ALA A 204 -15.58 -0.48 13.81
CA ALA A 204 -16.97 -0.10 13.57
C ALA A 204 -17.69 -1.03 12.58
N PHE A 205 -16.98 -1.62 11.61
CA PHE A 205 -17.56 -2.57 10.66
C PHE A 205 -18.03 -3.88 11.32
N TRP A 206 -17.44 -4.27 12.45
CA TRP A 206 -17.81 -5.50 13.17
C TRP A 206 -18.73 -5.26 14.37
N MET A 207 -18.94 -3.99 14.76
CA MET A 207 -19.80 -3.61 15.88
C MET A 207 -21.25 -3.30 15.46
N GLY A 208 -21.52 -3.19 14.15
CA GLY A 208 -22.85 -2.94 13.59
C GLY A 208 -23.29 -4.08 12.69
#